data_AF-A0A524M3S9-F1
#
_entry.id   AF-A0A524M3S9-F1
#
_cell.length_a   1.000
_cell.length_b   1.000
_cell.length_c   1.000
_cell.angle_alpha   90.00
_cell.angle_beta   90.00
_cell.angle_gamma   90.00
#
_symmetry.space_group_name_H-M   'P 1'
#
loop_
_entity.id
_entity.type
_entity.pdbx_description
1 polymer ?
#
loop_
_entity_poly.entity_id
_entity_poly.type
_entity_poly.pdbx_seq_one_letter_code
_entity_poly.pdbx_strand_id
1 'polypeptide(L)'
;MEAVVEFVAGQPLWFISLVAGVLVAVVGTAIGSAVTRNRFRQRVHRFLATPGTRVRSNYFNDAELLTQSARLERMARAGLPTLITDIELDLLWTRRLQQKGRPSDFRRLLRHAPLTGLFACFLVALKNPKLAEELRTYLSEHPGFFVLR
;
A
#
# COMPACT_ATOMS: atom_id res chain seq x y z
N MET A 1 -3.87 -5.34 42.02
CA MET A 1 -4.81 -6.32 41.43
C MET A 1 -6.13 -6.36 42.20
N GLU A 2 -6.12 -6.25 43.53
CA GLU A 2 -7.33 -6.24 44.38
C GLU A 2 -8.35 -5.15 44.00
N ALA A 3 -7.90 -3.91 43.76
CA ALA A 3 -8.79 -2.81 43.33
C ALA A 3 -9.50 -3.05 41.97
N VAL A 4 -8.92 -3.88 41.09
CA VAL A 4 -9.55 -4.24 39.81
C VAL A 4 -10.60 -5.33 40.03
N VAL A 5 -10.37 -6.23 40.99
CA VAL A 5 -11.28 -7.32 41.32
C VAL A 5 -12.52 -6.79 42.06
N GLU A 6 -12.36 -5.86 43.00
CA GLU A 6 -13.50 -5.21 43.68
C GLU A 6 -14.36 -4.40 42.71
N PHE A 7 -13.73 -3.66 41.78
CA PHE A 7 -14.46 -2.90 40.78
C PHE A 7 -15.26 -3.80 39.82
N VAL A 8 -14.73 -4.98 39.47
CA VAL A 8 -15.42 -5.96 38.62
C VAL A 8 -16.53 -6.69 39.37
N ALA A 9 -16.37 -6.95 40.67
CA ALA A 9 -17.37 -7.62 41.50
C ALA A 9 -18.64 -6.77 41.74
N GLY A 10 -18.54 -5.44 41.63
CA GLY A 10 -19.67 -4.52 41.78
C GLY A 10 -20.52 -4.29 40.52
N GLN A 11 -20.14 -4.88 39.37
CA GLN A 11 -20.82 -4.64 38.10
C GLN A 11 -21.90 -5.70 37.79
N PRO A 12 -23.00 -5.31 37.15
CA PRO A 12 -24.04 -6.26 36.75
C PRO A 12 -23.51 -7.25 35.68
N LEU A 13 -23.93 -8.51 35.77
CA LEU A 13 -23.41 -9.62 34.94
C LEU A 13 -23.43 -9.34 33.42
N TRP A 14 -24.44 -8.63 32.93
CA TRP A 14 -24.56 -8.28 31.51
C TRP A 14 -23.38 -7.40 31.03
N PHE A 15 -22.85 -6.54 31.89
CA PHE A 15 -21.73 -5.66 31.57
C PHE A 15 -20.44 -6.47 31.40
N ILE A 16 -20.20 -7.46 32.28
CA ILE A 16 -19.05 -8.37 32.20
C ILE A 16 -19.11 -9.17 30.89
N SER A 17 -20.28 -9.71 30.52
CA SER A 17 -20.45 -10.42 29.25
C SER A 17 -20.20 -9.52 28.04
N LEU A 18 -20.64 -8.26 28.08
CA LEU A 18 -20.42 -7.30 27.01
C LEU A 18 -18.92 -6.97 26.86
N VAL A 19 -18.22 -6.69 27.95
CA VAL A 19 -16.77 -6.42 27.94
C VAL A 19 -16.00 -7.63 27.43
N ALA A 20 -16.32 -8.83 27.90
CA ALA A 20 -15.70 -10.06 27.42
C ALA A 20 -15.93 -10.27 25.92
N GLY A 21 -17.16 -10.05 25.44
CA GLY A 21 -17.50 -10.14 24.02
C GLY A 21 -16.74 -9.15 23.15
N VAL A 22 -16.63 -7.89 23.57
CA VAL A 22 -15.84 -6.87 22.88
C VAL A 22 -14.37 -7.26 22.82
N LEU A 23 -13.81 -7.75 23.93
CA LEU A 23 -12.40 -8.14 24.00
C LEU A 23 -12.10 -9.32 23.07
N VAL A 24 -12.97 -10.33 23.01
CA VAL A 24 -12.86 -11.44 22.05
C VAL A 24 -12.92 -10.94 20.61
N ALA A 25 -13.83 -10.02 20.29
CA ALA A 25 -13.93 -9.44 18.95
C ALA A 25 -12.67 -8.65 18.55
N VAL A 26 -12.12 -7.85 19.47
CA VAL A 26 -10.87 -7.10 19.24
C VAL A 26 -9.70 -8.04 19.03
N VAL A 27 -9.56 -9.08 19.86
CA VAL A 27 -8.49 -10.08 19.72
C VAL A 27 -8.64 -10.86 18.41
N GLY A 28 -9.85 -11.30 18.09
CA GLY A 28 -10.14 -12.03 16.84
C GLY A 28 -9.81 -11.21 15.60
N THR A 29 -10.20 -9.92 15.58
CA THR A 29 -9.88 -9.02 14.46
C THR A 29 -8.38 -8.72 14.37
N ALA A 30 -7.68 -8.56 15.50
CA ALA A 30 -6.24 -8.37 15.52
C ALA A 30 -5.48 -9.59 14.97
N ILE A 31 -5.83 -10.80 15.41
CA ILE A 31 -5.23 -12.05 14.93
C ILE A 31 -5.53 -12.25 13.44
N GLY A 32 -6.78 -12.07 13.02
CA GLY A 32 -7.17 -12.18 11.61
C GLY A 32 -6.39 -11.20 10.72
N SER A 33 -6.23 -9.96 11.18
CA SER A 33 -5.41 -8.94 10.51
C SER A 33 -3.92 -9.35 10.44
N ALA A 34 -3.35 -9.91 11.52
CA ALA A 34 -1.97 -10.39 11.53
C ALA A 34 -1.74 -11.58 10.57
N VAL A 35 -2.67 -12.53 10.53
CA VAL A 35 -2.59 -13.69 9.64
C VAL A 35 -2.65 -13.28 8.18
N THR A 36 -3.62 -12.44 7.79
CA THR A 36 -3.72 -11.95 6.41
C THR A 36 -2.47 -11.17 5.99
N ARG A 37 -1.88 -10.40 6.91
CA ARG A 37 -0.61 -9.68 6.69
C ARG A 37 0.53 -10.64 6.35
N ASN A 38 0.71 -11.69 7.15
CA ASN A 38 1.78 -12.66 6.92
C ASN A 38 1.54 -13.48 5.66
N ARG A 39 0.30 -13.88 5.37
CA ARG A 39 -0.02 -14.63 4.14
C ARG A 39 0.28 -13.84 2.88
N PHE A 40 -0.04 -12.54 2.87
CA PHE A 40 0.32 -11.67 1.75
C PHE A 40 1.83 -11.56 1.56
N ARG A 41 2.57 -11.32 2.65
CA ARG A 41 4.04 -11.23 2.61
C ARG A 41 4.67 -12.52 2.08
N GLN A 42 4.18 -13.67 2.54
CA GLN A 42 4.64 -14.97 2.04
C GLN A 42 4.34 -15.16 0.55
N ARG A 43 3.16 -14.75 0.07
CA ARG A 43 2.85 -14.80 -1.37
C ARG A 43 3.80 -13.92 -2.19
N VAL A 44 4.14 -12.73 -1.72
CA VAL A 44 5.13 -11.87 -2.37
C VAL A 44 6.49 -12.56 -2.42
N HIS A 45 6.96 -13.14 -1.32
CA HIS A 45 8.24 -13.86 -1.33
C HIS A 45 8.21 -15.08 -2.26
N ARG A 46 7.12 -15.85 -2.29
CA ARG A 46 6.97 -16.97 -3.23
C ARG A 46 6.99 -16.50 -4.68
N PHE A 47 6.25 -15.43 -4.99
CA PHE A 47 6.25 -14.83 -6.32
C PHE A 47 7.65 -14.41 -6.76
N LEU A 48 8.43 -13.79 -5.86
CA LEU A 48 9.81 -13.40 -6.14
C LEU A 48 10.78 -14.59 -6.22
N ALA A 49 10.49 -15.70 -5.55
CA ALA A 49 11.34 -16.88 -5.52
C ALA A 49 11.19 -17.80 -6.75
N THR A 50 10.12 -17.68 -7.52
CA THR A 50 9.89 -18.52 -8.72
C THR A 50 10.57 -17.90 -9.95
N PRO A 51 11.71 -18.39 -10.47
CA PRO A 51 12.32 -17.83 -11.69
C PRO A 51 11.46 -18.10 -12.93
N GLY A 52 11.45 -17.18 -13.91
CA GLY A 52 10.80 -17.37 -15.24
C GLY A 52 9.58 -16.49 -15.52
N THR A 53 8.68 -16.98 -16.37
CA THR A 53 7.44 -16.29 -16.83
C THR A 53 6.38 -16.24 -15.73
N ARG A 54 6.57 -15.29 -14.81
CA ARG A 54 5.63 -15.02 -13.71
C ARG A 54 4.38 -14.34 -14.24
N VAL A 55 3.27 -15.06 -14.27
CA VAL A 55 1.97 -14.42 -14.51
C VAL A 55 1.46 -13.85 -13.18
N ARG A 56 1.58 -12.53 -12.99
CA ARG A 56 1.16 -11.80 -11.78
C ARG A 56 -0.27 -12.15 -11.35
N SER A 57 -1.19 -12.27 -12.30
CA SER A 57 -2.61 -12.54 -12.04
C SER A 57 -2.87 -13.89 -11.38
N ASN A 58 -1.92 -14.83 -11.43
CA ASN A 58 -2.04 -16.12 -10.73
C ASN A 58 -1.84 -16.00 -9.21
N TYR A 59 -1.20 -14.92 -8.74
CA TYR A 59 -0.85 -14.73 -7.34
C TYR A 59 -1.63 -13.59 -6.67
N PHE A 60 -1.96 -12.56 -7.45
CA PHE A 60 -2.55 -11.32 -6.95
C PHE A 60 -3.61 -10.78 -7.90
N ASN A 61 -4.67 -10.21 -7.33
CA ASN A 61 -5.61 -9.39 -8.07
C ASN A 61 -5.25 -7.89 -7.95
N ASP A 62 -5.68 -7.09 -8.92
CA ASP A 62 -5.37 -5.65 -8.99
C ASP A 62 -5.87 -4.89 -7.75
N ALA A 63 -7.08 -5.21 -7.28
CA ALA A 63 -7.68 -4.54 -6.12
C ALA A 63 -6.89 -4.79 -4.83
N GLU A 64 -6.39 -6.00 -4.64
CA GLU A 64 -5.56 -6.41 -3.53
C GLU A 64 -4.22 -5.66 -3.57
N LEU A 65 -3.54 -5.61 -4.71
CA LEU A 65 -2.28 -4.88 -4.86
C LEU A 65 -2.45 -3.39 -4.60
N LEU A 66 -3.54 -2.80 -5.08
CA LEU A 66 -3.88 -1.40 -4.81
C LEU A 66 -4.19 -1.13 -3.33
N THR A 67 -4.83 -2.09 -2.65
CA THR A 67 -5.12 -2.01 -1.20
C THR A 67 -3.85 -2.17 -0.38
N GLN A 68 -2.94 -3.06 -0.81
CA GLN A 68 -1.68 -3.36 -0.12
C GLN A 68 -0.50 -2.50 -0.60
N SER A 69 -0.72 -1.48 -1.46
CA SER A 69 0.35 -0.68 -2.06
C SER A 69 1.30 -0.09 -1.02
N ALA A 70 0.80 0.46 0.09
CA ALA A 70 1.65 1.03 1.15
C ALA A 70 2.54 -0.02 1.85
N ARG A 71 2.12 -1.29 1.86
CA ARG A 71 2.95 -2.39 2.38
C ARG A 71 4.00 -2.79 1.34
N LEU A 72 3.62 -2.88 0.08
CA LEU A 72 4.54 -3.17 -1.03
C LEU A 72 5.63 -2.10 -1.13
N GLU A 73 5.29 -0.82 -0.99
CA GLU A 73 6.26 0.29 -0.92
C GLU A 73 7.23 0.18 0.26
N ARG A 74 6.75 -0.30 1.42
CA ARG A 74 7.62 -0.56 2.58
C ARG A 74 8.55 -1.74 2.33
N MET A 75 8.06 -2.80 1.69
CA MET A 75 8.86 -3.97 1.32
C MET A 75 9.92 -3.59 0.28
N ALA A 76 9.57 -2.76 -0.70
CA ALA A 76 10.51 -2.27 -1.70
C ALA A 76 11.66 -1.49 -1.06
N ARG A 77 11.34 -0.56 -0.15
CA ARG A 77 12.34 0.18 0.63
C ARG A 77 13.17 -0.68 1.58
N ALA A 78 12.63 -1.80 2.04
CA ALA A 78 13.32 -2.71 2.96
C ALA A 78 14.32 -3.66 2.28
N GLY A 79 14.55 -3.54 0.98
CA GLY A 79 15.56 -4.34 0.25
C GLY A 79 15.03 -5.09 -0.97
N LEU A 80 13.84 -4.76 -1.48
CA LEU A 80 13.28 -5.37 -2.69
C LEU A 80 13.02 -4.28 -3.77
N PRO A 81 14.05 -3.60 -4.28
CA PRO A 81 13.87 -2.40 -5.10
C PRO A 81 13.09 -2.65 -6.39
N THR A 82 13.21 -3.83 -7.00
CA THR A 82 12.50 -4.20 -8.24
C THR A 82 11.06 -4.63 -8.01
N LEU A 83 10.64 -4.82 -6.75
CA LEU A 83 9.33 -5.41 -6.42
C LEU A 83 8.19 -4.69 -7.13
N ILE A 84 8.18 -3.35 -7.13
CA ILE A 84 7.09 -2.56 -7.70
C ILE A 84 6.92 -2.84 -9.19
N THR A 85 8.03 -2.92 -9.93
CA THR A 85 8.05 -3.23 -11.36
C THR A 85 7.73 -4.72 -11.60
N ASP A 86 8.29 -5.63 -10.79
CA ASP A 86 8.09 -7.08 -10.93
C ASP A 86 6.63 -7.51 -10.76
N ILE A 87 5.87 -6.79 -9.93
CA ILE A 87 4.41 -6.98 -9.76
C ILE A 87 3.58 -5.93 -10.50
N GLU A 88 4.16 -5.21 -11.47
CA GLU A 88 3.49 -4.26 -12.36
C GLU A 88 2.62 -3.22 -11.61
N LEU A 89 3.05 -2.84 -10.40
CA LEU A 89 2.29 -1.97 -9.53
C LEU A 89 2.28 -0.52 -10.05
N ASP A 90 3.35 -0.14 -10.76
CA ASP A 90 3.45 1.11 -11.51
C ASP A 90 2.39 1.22 -12.62
N LEU A 91 2.10 0.14 -13.34
CA LEU A 91 1.03 0.12 -14.35
C LEU A 91 -0.35 0.31 -13.69
N LEU A 92 -0.58 -0.32 -12.53
CA LEU A 92 -1.83 -0.17 -11.79
C LEU A 92 -2.03 1.24 -11.26
N TRP A 93 -0.97 1.86 -10.72
CA TRP A 93 -1.02 3.25 -10.28
C TRP A 93 -1.22 4.20 -11.44
N THR A 94 -0.54 3.99 -12.58
CA THR A 94 -0.71 4.78 -13.80
C THR A 94 -2.16 4.76 -14.29
N ARG A 95 -2.74 3.56 -14.43
CA ARG A 95 -4.13 3.39 -14.85
C ARG A 95 -5.09 4.08 -13.88
N ARG A 96 -4.89 3.90 -12.57
CA ARG A 96 -5.75 4.51 -11.54
C ARG A 96 -5.59 6.03 -11.48
N LEU A 97 -4.39 6.54 -11.69
CA LEU A 97 -4.09 7.97 -11.74
C LEU A 97 -4.80 8.61 -12.94
N GLN A 98 -4.71 8.02 -14.13
CA GLN A 98 -5.39 8.53 -15.32
C GLN A 98 -6.92 8.52 -15.16
N GLN A 99 -7.48 7.49 -14.52
CA GLN A 99 -8.92 7.38 -14.29
C GLN A 99 -9.47 8.30 -13.20
N LYS A 100 -8.72 8.47 -12.09
CA LYS A 100 -9.24 9.10 -10.86
C LYS A 100 -8.47 10.35 -10.41
N GLY A 101 -7.36 10.69 -11.06
CA GLY A 101 -6.53 11.85 -10.70
C GLY A 101 -5.97 11.83 -9.28
N ARG A 102 -5.75 10.64 -8.69
CA ARG A 102 -5.41 10.53 -7.25
C ARG A 102 -3.99 11.06 -6.94
N PRO A 103 -3.84 12.08 -6.07
CA PRO A 103 -2.52 12.62 -5.69
C PRO A 103 -1.57 11.61 -5.05
N SER A 104 -2.10 10.57 -4.39
CA SER A 104 -1.27 9.50 -3.82
C SER A 104 -0.56 8.69 -4.90
N ASP A 105 -1.23 8.40 -6.01
CA ASP A 105 -0.67 7.58 -7.09
C ASP A 105 0.32 8.38 -7.93
N PHE A 106 0.03 9.68 -8.11
CA PHE A 106 0.97 10.65 -8.66
C PHE A 106 2.33 10.61 -7.94
N ARG A 107 2.31 10.79 -6.61
CA ARG A 107 3.51 10.74 -5.78
C ARG A 107 4.23 9.40 -5.82
N ARG A 108 3.47 8.31 -5.87
CA ARG A 108 4.03 6.95 -5.96
C ARG A 108 4.77 6.73 -7.27
N LEU A 109 4.19 7.19 -8.39
CA LEU A 109 4.82 7.08 -9.70
C LEU A 109 6.10 7.90 -9.78
N LEU A 110 6.08 9.16 -9.32
CA LEU A 110 7.30 9.98 -9.30
C LEU A 110 8.40 9.34 -8.44
N ARG A 111 8.04 8.73 -7.30
CA ARG A 111 9.02 8.12 -6.39
C ARG A 111 9.60 6.80 -6.90
N HIS A 112 8.76 5.92 -7.44
CA HIS A 112 9.14 4.51 -7.67
C HIS A 112 9.25 4.13 -9.15
N ALA A 113 8.55 4.83 -10.03
CA ALA A 113 8.51 4.51 -11.44
C ALA A 113 8.47 5.79 -12.31
N PRO A 114 9.42 6.73 -12.13
CA PRO A 114 9.36 8.01 -12.83
C PRO A 114 9.46 7.81 -14.35
N LEU A 115 10.28 6.88 -14.83
CA LEU A 115 10.43 6.66 -16.28
C LEU A 115 9.13 6.22 -16.96
N THR A 116 8.36 5.32 -16.35
CA THR A 116 7.10 4.82 -16.93
C THR A 116 5.90 5.72 -16.59
N GLY A 117 5.92 6.37 -15.43
CA GLY A 117 4.80 7.16 -14.90
C GLY A 117 4.85 8.65 -15.19
N LEU A 118 6.00 9.24 -15.55
CA LEU A 118 6.15 10.70 -15.68
C LEU A 118 5.18 11.30 -16.68
N PHE A 119 4.96 10.64 -17.82
CA PHE A 119 4.01 11.13 -18.82
C PHE A 119 2.56 11.14 -18.29
N ALA A 120 2.15 10.11 -17.54
CA ALA A 120 0.84 10.09 -16.90
C ALA A 120 0.71 11.18 -15.84
N CYS A 121 1.77 11.43 -15.05
CA CYS A 121 1.81 12.56 -14.13
C CYS A 121 1.68 13.89 -14.86
N PHE A 122 2.41 14.10 -15.96
CA PHE A 122 2.31 15.30 -16.78
C PHE A 122 0.87 15.56 -17.27
N LEU A 123 0.21 14.53 -17.84
CA LEU A 123 -1.17 14.66 -18.31
C LEU A 123 -2.16 15.03 -17.19
N VAL A 124 -1.97 14.50 -15.98
CA VAL A 124 -2.82 14.84 -14.82
C VAL A 124 -2.50 16.22 -14.27
N ALA A 125 -1.23 16.62 -14.27
CA ALA A 125 -0.78 17.94 -13.85
C ALA A 125 -1.39 19.07 -14.69
N LEU A 126 -1.53 18.87 -16.02
CA LEU A 126 -2.22 19.83 -16.90
C LEU A 126 -3.66 20.15 -16.46
N LYS A 127 -4.32 19.20 -15.79
CA LYS A 127 -5.70 19.34 -15.31
C LYS A 127 -5.78 19.79 -13.84
N ASN A 128 -4.67 19.77 -13.10
CA ASN A 128 -4.66 20.05 -11.67
C ASN A 128 -3.42 20.89 -11.28
N PRO A 129 -3.58 22.19 -11.01
CA PRO A 129 -2.46 23.09 -10.76
C PRO A 129 -1.64 22.71 -9.53
N LYS A 130 -2.26 22.11 -8.50
CA LYS A 130 -1.52 21.63 -7.32
C LYS A 130 -0.53 20.51 -7.67
N LEU A 131 -0.92 19.62 -8.56
CA LEU A 131 -0.06 18.53 -9.02
C LEU A 131 0.98 19.01 -10.05
N ALA A 132 0.67 20.08 -10.80
CA ALA A 132 1.64 20.75 -11.66
C ALA A 132 2.79 21.36 -10.85
N GLU A 133 2.48 21.99 -9.72
CA GLU A 133 3.51 22.49 -8.80
C GLU A 133 4.40 21.37 -8.26
N GLU A 134 3.79 20.27 -7.83
CA GLU A 134 4.52 19.09 -7.35
C GLU A 134 5.42 18.48 -8.44
N LEU A 135 4.94 18.42 -9.69
CA LEU A 135 5.74 17.98 -10.83
C LEU A 135 6.91 18.91 -11.10
N ARG A 136 6.66 20.22 -11.07
CA ARG A 136 7.69 21.25 -11.31
C ARG A 136 8.81 21.15 -10.27
N THR A 137 8.46 21.03 -8.99
CA THR A 137 9.44 20.80 -7.91
C THR A 137 10.23 19.53 -8.18
N TYR A 138 9.56 18.42 -8.47
CA TYR A 138 10.24 17.16 -8.77
C TYR A 138 11.23 17.26 -9.94
N LEU A 139 10.84 17.91 -11.04
CA LEU A 139 11.70 18.11 -12.22
C LEU A 139 12.87 19.05 -11.94
N SER A 140 12.68 20.07 -11.09
CA SER A 140 13.77 20.97 -10.69
C SER A 140 14.83 20.27 -9.84
N GLU A 141 14.43 19.28 -9.03
CA GLU A 141 15.34 18.45 -8.22
C GLU A 141 16.05 17.39 -9.06
N HIS A 142 15.51 17.03 -10.23
CA HIS A 142 16.02 15.95 -11.08
C HIS A 142 16.21 16.41 -12.54
N PRO A 143 17.14 17.36 -12.82
CA PRO A 143 17.32 17.93 -14.16
C PRO A 143 17.74 16.91 -15.24
N GLY A 144 18.29 15.76 -14.82
CA GLY A 144 18.75 14.69 -15.73
C GLY A 144 17.64 14.01 -16.54
N PHE A 145 16.36 14.20 -16.22
CA PHE A 145 15.25 13.58 -16.97
C PHE A 145 15.05 14.14 -18.39
N PHE A 146 15.51 15.37 -18.65
CA PHE A 146 15.32 16.03 -19.96
C PHE A 146 16.50 15.88 -20.91
N VAL A 147 17.57 15.22 -20.49
CA VAL A 147 18.70 14.93 -21.38
C VAL A 147 18.30 13.74 -22.25
N LEU A 148 17.53 14.02 -23.31
CA LEU A 148 17.33 13.11 -24.43
C LEU A 148 18.72 12.74 -24.97
N ARG A 149 19.16 11.52 -24.65
CA ARG A 149 20.33 10.87 -25.26
C ARG A 149 19.87 10.00 -26.41
#